data_AF-A0AA42CSX0-F1
#
_entry.id   AF-A0AA42CSX0-F1
#
_cell.length_a   1.000
_cell.length_b   1.000
_cell.length_c   1.000
_cell.angle_alpha   90.00
_cell.angle_beta   90.00
_cell.angle_gamma   90.00
#
_symmetry.space_group_name_H-M   'P 1'
#
loop_
_entity.id
_entity.type
_entity.pdbx_description
1 polymer ?
#
loop_
_entity_poly.entity_id
_entity_poly.type
_entity_poly.pdbx_seq_one_letter_code
_entity_poly.pdbx_strand_id
1 'polypeptide(L)'
;MAQFQILYLYSDTEWRPITIECCPAPTGDQQYFWSSFEEAEAARQELLKRAPDTRFRIVVAGAEIGDVDWQTREKLRFADGTYSTTPWHDEPWYQARHDEHFCHVSTEQAGKIAFTENAAKAQLDRQLVMSPGRYLHRYFSGHLDNDAIEGWCARLSVQLAEDTLKITQDADEIEDVYVGGPSSCMAHGADEFDSSCHPTRAYAGPDTALAYIGTRADAKARSVVWPSRKIYTTIYGDVSRLKLLLENAGYTEGGLNGARIRRIEDGDRFVVPYIDAGDDLGDDGDYLVIGRGPISSESTNGLGHCPWYCPRCDSDESPYSDVHFADGSSEEWCFNCYENHTTYCEHNQRSYSDVETFVTVHANRDTYTVLEEDVRGFGAVYLEGRGEWWVSSCCRLCDGSGEWFHIDDLAEYHGEWLSEDELPQPFDDDDASLANAHVLAFHQFRDEMAAISSEISRWEAVGARAREERLRREVEEPERVRLETLRHDARDANDLPYGQEDCPDTPRSPANLISATAMPAPAETASHAGV
;
A
#
# COMPACT_ATOMS: atom_id res chain seq x y z
N MET A 1 57.49 41.60 -32.03
CA MET A 1 56.91 40.29 -31.71
C MET A 1 56.59 40.31 -30.24
N ALA A 2 55.40 39.86 -29.86
CA ALA A 2 55.04 39.75 -28.44
C ALA A 2 56.00 38.77 -27.76
N GLN A 3 56.45 39.11 -26.56
CA GLN A 3 57.26 38.26 -25.71
C GLN A 3 56.40 37.80 -24.55
N PHE A 4 56.52 36.54 -24.15
CA PHE A 4 55.71 35.96 -23.08
C PHE A 4 56.56 35.73 -21.85
N GLN A 5 55.96 35.84 -20.68
CA GLN A 5 56.62 35.61 -19.40
C GLN A 5 55.72 34.76 -18.50
N ILE A 6 56.28 33.75 -17.85
CA ILE A 6 55.59 32.98 -16.84
C ILE A 6 55.80 33.66 -15.48
N LEU A 7 54.72 33.85 -14.75
CA LEU A 7 54.72 34.36 -13.39
C LEU A 7 54.28 33.28 -12.42
N TYR A 8 54.85 33.26 -11.23
CA TYR A 8 54.39 32.44 -10.11
C TYR A 8 53.86 33.34 -8.98
N LEU A 9 52.87 32.84 -8.24
CA LEU A 9 52.30 33.55 -7.09
C LEU A 9 53.28 33.43 -5.89
N TYR A 10 53.94 34.53 -5.53
CA TYR A 10 54.90 34.58 -4.42
C TYR A 10 54.23 34.87 -3.08
N SER A 11 53.18 35.69 -3.09
CA SER A 11 52.30 35.98 -1.95
C SER A 11 50.87 36.18 -2.47
N ASP A 12 49.88 36.29 -1.58
CA ASP A 12 48.45 36.39 -1.95
C ASP A 12 48.13 37.45 -3.03
N THR A 13 48.98 38.47 -3.19
CA THR A 13 48.80 39.54 -4.17
C THR A 13 49.98 39.73 -5.12
N GLU A 14 51.12 39.08 -4.90
CA GLU A 14 52.36 39.35 -5.64
C GLU A 14 52.71 38.23 -6.61
N TRP A 15 52.78 38.57 -7.90
CA TRP A 15 53.22 37.67 -8.96
C TRP A 15 54.64 38.03 -9.39
N ARG A 16 55.54 37.04 -9.44
CA ARG A 16 56.94 37.24 -9.81
C ARG A 16 57.34 36.39 -11.01
N PRO A 17 58.25 36.88 -11.87
CA PRO A 17 58.73 36.12 -13.02
C PRO A 17 59.65 34.96 -12.62
N ILE A 18 59.74 33.96 -13.49
CA ILE A 18 60.62 32.80 -13.32
C ILE A 18 61.72 32.74 -14.39
N THR A 19 62.77 31.97 -14.12
CA THR A 19 63.91 31.78 -15.03
C THR A 19 63.71 30.59 -15.98
N ILE A 20 64.59 30.47 -16.99
CA ILE A 20 64.61 29.33 -17.94
C ILE A 20 64.84 27.98 -17.26
N GLU A 21 65.53 27.98 -16.12
CA GLU A 21 65.77 26.78 -15.30
C GLU A 21 64.60 26.46 -14.37
N CYS A 22 63.46 27.14 -14.53
CA CYS A 22 62.25 26.91 -13.75
C CYS A 22 62.41 27.25 -12.26
N CYS A 23 63.32 28.18 -11.94
CA CYS A 23 63.55 28.68 -10.58
C CYS A 23 62.91 30.07 -10.41
N PRO A 24 62.50 30.47 -9.18
CA PRO A 24 62.09 31.83 -8.89
C PRO A 24 63.21 32.81 -9.27
N ALA A 25 62.92 33.82 -10.10
CA ALA A 25 63.92 34.83 -10.45
C ALA A 25 64.12 35.74 -9.21
N PRO A 26 65.30 35.75 -8.55
CA PRO A 26 65.50 36.50 -7.30
C PRO A 26 65.56 38.02 -7.53
N THR A 27 65.83 38.46 -8.76
CA THR A 27 65.99 39.86 -9.17
C THR A 27 65.52 40.06 -10.62
N GLY A 28 65.08 41.29 -10.96
CA GLY A 28 64.46 41.62 -12.24
C GLY A 28 65.32 41.43 -13.49
N ASP A 29 66.63 41.24 -13.35
CA ASP A 29 67.58 41.12 -14.46
C ASP A 29 67.74 39.68 -14.99
N GLN A 30 67.03 38.70 -14.41
CA GLN A 30 67.04 37.28 -14.83
C GLN A 30 65.71 36.83 -15.42
N GLN A 31 64.91 37.77 -15.93
CA GLN A 31 63.64 37.50 -16.56
C GLN A 31 63.85 36.72 -17.87
N TYR A 32 63.22 35.55 -17.96
CA TYR A 32 63.18 34.81 -19.21
C TYR A 32 61.92 35.17 -20.01
N PHE A 33 62.10 35.30 -21.32
CA PHE A 33 61.04 35.63 -22.25
C PHE A 33 60.92 34.54 -23.31
N TRP A 34 59.72 33.99 -23.46
CA TRP A 34 59.40 33.02 -24.49
C TRP A 34 58.98 33.72 -25.76
N SER A 35 59.34 33.14 -26.91
CA SER A 35 59.14 33.75 -28.22
C SER A 35 57.73 33.54 -28.77
N SER A 36 56.99 32.56 -28.22
CA SER A 36 55.59 32.28 -28.52
C SER A 36 54.82 31.86 -27.26
N PHE A 37 53.49 31.91 -27.34
CA PHE A 37 52.63 31.42 -26.29
C PHE A 37 52.78 29.90 -26.12
N GLU A 38 52.91 29.16 -27.22
CA GLU A 38 53.05 27.69 -27.21
C GLU A 38 54.30 27.25 -26.45
N GLU A 39 55.43 27.94 -26.62
CA GLU A 39 56.65 27.66 -25.86
C GLU A 39 56.48 27.99 -24.37
N ALA A 40 55.79 29.09 -24.05
CA ALA A 40 55.50 29.48 -22.68
C ALA A 40 54.55 28.48 -21.99
N GLU A 41 53.50 28.01 -22.66
CA GLU A 41 52.55 27.04 -22.11
C GLU A 41 53.19 25.67 -21.95
N ALA A 42 54.01 25.21 -22.91
CA ALA A 42 54.76 23.97 -22.75
C ALA A 42 55.68 24.01 -21.50
N ALA A 43 56.34 25.15 -21.26
CA ALA A 43 57.15 25.36 -20.07
C ALA A 43 56.29 25.44 -18.79
N ARG A 44 55.13 26.11 -18.83
CA ARG A 44 54.18 26.18 -17.70
C ARG A 44 53.66 24.79 -17.31
N GLN A 45 53.34 23.95 -18.29
CA GLN A 45 52.89 22.58 -18.04
C GLN A 45 53.97 21.71 -17.40
N GLU A 46 55.23 21.87 -17.82
CA GLU A 46 56.36 21.18 -17.18
C GLU A 46 56.59 21.65 -15.74
N LEU A 47 56.37 22.95 -15.47
CA LEU A 47 56.40 23.51 -14.11
C LEU A 47 55.29 22.96 -13.21
N LEU A 48 54.07 22.89 -13.71
CA LEU A 48 52.92 22.33 -12.99
C LEU A 48 53.13 20.85 -12.64
N LYS A 49 53.81 20.07 -13.50
CA LYS A 49 54.20 18.69 -13.17
C LYS A 49 55.19 18.59 -12.02
N ARG A 50 56.10 19.57 -11.89
CA ARG A 50 57.14 19.59 -10.83
C ARG A 50 56.64 20.17 -9.52
N ALA A 51 55.72 21.13 -9.60
CA ALA A 51 55.18 21.86 -8.46
C ALA A 51 53.66 22.03 -8.60
N PRO A 52 52.87 20.97 -8.39
CA PRO A 52 51.42 20.97 -8.64
C PRO A 52 50.65 21.94 -7.74
N ASP A 53 51.17 22.23 -6.54
CA ASP A 53 50.53 23.14 -5.58
C ASP A 53 50.84 24.62 -5.86
N THR A 54 51.70 24.93 -6.85
CA THR A 54 52.10 26.30 -7.17
C THR A 54 51.24 26.88 -8.29
N ARG A 55 50.76 28.11 -8.11
CA ARG A 55 50.00 28.83 -9.14
C ARG A 55 50.94 29.54 -10.11
N PHE A 56 50.87 29.17 -11.38
CA PHE A 56 51.57 29.80 -12.49
C PHE A 56 50.60 30.41 -13.50
N ARG A 57 50.93 31.57 -14.06
CA ARG A 57 50.20 32.19 -15.18
C ARG A 57 51.15 32.71 -16.24
N ILE A 58 50.68 32.82 -17.48
CA ILE A 58 51.42 33.42 -18.59
C ILE A 58 50.91 34.85 -18.78
N VAL A 59 51.83 35.80 -18.96
CA VAL A 59 51.51 37.19 -19.31
C VAL A 59 52.31 37.64 -20.52
N VAL A 60 51.84 38.69 -21.18
CA VAL A 60 52.62 39.38 -22.22
C VAL A 60 53.60 40.34 -21.54
N ALA A 61 54.87 40.23 -21.88
CA ALA A 61 55.93 41.08 -21.34
C ALA A 61 55.84 42.50 -21.92
N GLY A 62 55.59 43.48 -21.06
CA GLY A 62 55.67 44.91 -21.40
C GLY A 62 54.55 45.43 -22.32
N ALA A 63 53.46 44.69 -22.51
CA ALA A 63 52.30 45.09 -23.31
C ALA A 63 51.00 44.67 -22.61
N GLU A 64 49.88 45.32 -22.95
CA GLU A 64 48.56 44.87 -22.46
C GLU A 64 48.05 43.68 -23.28
N ILE A 65 47.17 42.88 -22.70
CA ILE A 65 46.55 41.71 -23.35
C ILE A 65 45.83 42.09 -24.68
N GLY A 66 45.48 43.37 -24.87
CA GLY A 66 44.90 43.89 -26.11
C GLY A 66 45.88 44.06 -27.28
N ASP A 67 47.19 44.00 -27.05
CA ASP A 67 48.23 44.23 -28.05
C ASP A 67 48.67 42.95 -28.80
N VAL A 68 48.13 41.79 -28.41
CA VAL A 68 48.36 40.50 -29.08
C VAL A 68 47.22 40.15 -30.02
N ASP A 69 47.46 39.22 -30.95
CA ASP A 69 46.39 38.70 -31.78
C ASP A 69 45.30 38.04 -30.89
N TRP A 70 44.08 38.03 -31.41
CA TRP A 70 42.93 37.62 -30.62
C TRP A 70 43.00 36.15 -30.16
N GLN A 71 43.65 35.24 -30.90
CA GLN A 71 43.75 33.83 -30.49
C GLN A 71 44.70 33.70 -29.30
N THR A 72 45.85 34.37 -29.37
CA THR A 72 46.78 34.47 -28.25
C THR A 72 46.08 35.09 -27.02
N ARG A 73 45.25 36.12 -27.23
CA ARG A 73 44.45 36.72 -26.15
C ARG A 73 43.53 35.70 -25.47
N GLU A 74 42.73 34.94 -26.23
CA GLU A 74 41.83 33.95 -25.63
C GLU A 74 42.59 32.82 -24.93
N LYS A 75 43.71 32.36 -25.50
CA LYS A 75 44.61 31.39 -24.87
C LYS A 75 45.16 31.88 -23.52
N LEU A 76 45.55 33.16 -23.43
CA LEU A 76 46.00 33.77 -22.18
C LEU A 76 44.90 33.77 -21.10
N ARG A 77 43.64 34.03 -21.49
CA ARG A 77 42.49 34.02 -20.57
C ARG A 77 42.17 32.63 -20.01
N PHE A 78 42.46 31.56 -20.75
CA PHE A 78 42.43 30.21 -20.18
C PHE A 78 43.63 29.96 -19.25
N ALA A 79 44.83 30.37 -19.66
CA ALA A 79 46.06 30.12 -18.91
C ALA A 79 46.11 30.86 -17.56
N ASP A 80 45.53 32.06 -17.47
CA ASP A 80 45.45 32.85 -16.23
C ASP A 80 44.23 32.56 -15.36
N GLY A 81 43.31 31.71 -15.84
CA GLY A 81 42.10 31.29 -15.13
C GLY A 81 40.91 32.25 -15.25
N THR A 82 41.00 33.30 -16.05
CA THR A 82 39.86 34.17 -16.37
C THR A 82 38.70 33.36 -16.96
N TYR A 83 39.01 32.38 -17.80
CA TYR A 83 38.05 31.44 -18.36
C TYR A 83 38.08 30.10 -17.64
N SER A 84 36.91 29.71 -17.14
CA SER A 84 36.68 28.35 -16.67
C SER A 84 36.34 27.44 -17.85
N THR A 85 36.98 26.29 -17.92
CA THR A 85 36.76 25.28 -18.95
C THR A 85 35.36 24.66 -18.83
N THR A 86 34.83 24.21 -19.95
CA THR A 86 33.61 23.39 -20.00
C THR A 86 33.93 21.92 -19.74
N PRO A 87 32.96 21.08 -19.34
CA PRO A 87 33.22 19.66 -19.06
C PRO A 87 33.72 18.87 -20.27
N TRP A 88 33.43 19.33 -21.48
CA TRP A 88 33.87 18.71 -22.73
C TRP A 88 35.14 19.35 -23.29
N HIS A 89 35.84 20.20 -22.51
CA HIS A 89 36.99 20.95 -23.01
C HIS A 89 38.09 20.02 -23.55
N ASP A 90 38.35 18.89 -22.90
CA ASP A 90 39.42 17.97 -23.32
C ASP A 90 38.96 16.93 -24.37
N GLU A 91 37.71 16.99 -24.81
CA GLU A 91 37.17 16.03 -25.77
C GLU A 91 37.76 16.21 -27.17
N PRO A 92 38.16 15.12 -27.87
CA PRO A 92 38.81 15.21 -29.18
C PRO A 92 37.99 15.97 -30.23
N TRP A 93 36.66 15.79 -30.23
CA TRP A 93 35.76 16.47 -31.16
C TRP A 93 35.67 17.97 -30.91
N TYR A 94 35.87 18.42 -29.67
CA TYR A 94 35.91 19.84 -29.33
C TYR A 94 37.30 20.42 -29.58
N GLN A 95 38.36 19.73 -29.15
CA GLN A 95 39.75 20.14 -29.35
C GLN A 95 40.10 20.37 -30.82
N ALA A 96 39.53 19.58 -31.73
CA ALA A 96 39.68 19.79 -33.18
C ALA A 96 39.21 21.17 -33.69
N ARG A 97 38.35 21.87 -32.93
CA ARG A 97 37.77 23.17 -33.27
C ARG A 97 37.94 24.22 -32.16
N HIS A 98 38.73 23.92 -31.13
CA HIS A 98 38.85 24.79 -29.96
C HIS A 98 39.30 26.20 -30.34
N ASP A 99 40.33 26.30 -31.17
CA ASP A 99 40.93 27.56 -31.64
C ASP A 99 40.00 28.40 -32.54
N GLU A 100 38.86 27.84 -32.96
CA GLU A 100 37.84 28.58 -33.72
C GLU A 100 36.88 29.35 -32.80
N HIS A 101 36.57 28.79 -31.62
CA HIS A 101 35.47 29.26 -30.78
C HIS A 101 35.90 29.71 -29.38
N PHE A 102 36.93 29.12 -28.78
CA PHE A 102 37.34 29.37 -27.39
C PHE A 102 36.16 29.35 -26.40
N CYS A 103 35.32 28.31 -26.48
CA CYS A 103 34.15 28.15 -25.62
C CYS A 103 34.55 27.88 -24.17
N HIS A 104 33.95 28.63 -23.25
CA HIS A 104 34.16 28.60 -21.81
C HIS A 104 32.85 28.87 -21.06
N VAL A 105 32.84 28.64 -19.75
CA VAL A 105 31.73 29.06 -18.88
C VAL A 105 31.62 30.58 -18.91
N SER A 106 30.42 31.11 -19.12
CA SER A 106 30.22 32.56 -19.19
C SER A 106 30.56 33.22 -17.85
N THR A 107 31.41 34.25 -17.91
CA THR A 107 31.78 35.07 -16.74
C THR A 107 30.68 36.08 -16.34
N GLU A 108 29.74 36.35 -17.25
CA GLU A 108 28.67 37.34 -17.06
C GLU A 108 27.31 36.71 -16.72
N GLN A 109 27.02 35.50 -17.21
CA GLN A 109 25.73 34.84 -17.07
C GLN A 109 25.88 33.42 -16.52
N ALA A 110 25.47 33.22 -15.27
CA ALA A 110 25.44 31.90 -14.64
C ALA A 110 24.68 30.86 -15.49
N GLY A 111 25.17 29.63 -15.52
CA GLY A 111 24.58 28.51 -16.26
C GLY A 111 24.72 28.55 -17.77
N LYS A 112 25.40 29.57 -18.32
CA LYS A 112 25.60 29.73 -19.77
C LYS A 112 27.05 29.55 -20.16
N ILE A 113 27.24 29.36 -21.46
CA ILE A 113 28.56 29.33 -22.08
C ILE A 113 28.75 30.61 -22.91
N ALA A 114 29.98 31.08 -22.97
CA ALA A 114 30.42 32.17 -23.82
C ALA A 114 31.46 31.64 -24.82
N PHE A 115 31.41 32.15 -26.05
CA PHE A 115 32.36 31.78 -27.09
C PHE A 115 32.45 32.88 -28.16
N THR A 116 33.50 32.79 -28.97
CA THR A 116 33.77 33.69 -30.08
C THR A 116 33.22 33.08 -31.36
N GLU A 117 32.21 33.72 -31.99
CA GLU A 117 31.53 33.12 -33.15
C GLU A 117 32.39 33.14 -34.44
N ASN A 118 33.27 34.13 -34.59
CA ASN A 118 34.20 34.23 -35.72
C ASN A 118 35.32 35.24 -35.44
N ALA A 119 36.36 35.20 -36.27
CA ALA A 119 37.55 36.05 -36.13
C ALA A 119 37.26 37.58 -36.17
N ALA A 120 36.24 38.03 -36.92
CA ALA A 120 35.89 39.46 -36.99
C ALA A 120 35.31 39.95 -35.65
N LYS A 121 34.44 39.15 -35.02
CA LYS A 121 33.96 39.43 -33.66
C LYS A 121 35.07 39.29 -32.63
N ALA A 122 35.98 38.34 -32.83
CA ALA A 122 37.14 38.16 -31.98
C ALA A 122 38.06 39.38 -31.96
N GLN A 123 38.34 39.99 -33.12
CA GLN A 123 39.15 41.22 -33.19
C GLN A 123 38.52 42.38 -32.42
N LEU A 124 37.19 42.41 -32.31
CA LEU A 124 36.44 43.39 -31.54
C LEU A 124 36.23 42.97 -30.07
N ASP A 125 36.83 41.86 -29.64
CA ASP A 125 36.66 41.26 -28.31
C ASP A 125 35.18 41.02 -27.95
N ARG A 126 34.38 40.61 -28.94
CA ARG A 126 32.94 40.35 -28.77
C ARG A 126 32.66 38.87 -28.70
N GLN A 127 32.04 38.48 -27.59
CA GLN A 127 31.59 37.12 -27.34
C GLN A 127 30.08 37.01 -27.47
N LEU A 128 29.64 35.79 -27.77
CA LEU A 128 28.22 35.45 -27.78
C LEU A 128 27.94 34.48 -26.63
N VAL A 129 26.89 34.79 -25.86
CA VAL A 129 26.46 33.98 -24.73
C VAL A 129 25.20 33.21 -25.10
N MET A 130 25.19 31.90 -24.85
CA MET A 130 23.99 31.08 -25.03
C MET A 130 23.94 29.89 -24.07
N SER A 131 22.81 29.18 -24.04
CA SER A 131 22.67 27.92 -23.30
C SER A 131 23.60 26.84 -23.88
N PRO A 132 24.19 25.97 -23.04
CA PRO A 132 25.11 24.91 -23.46
C PRO A 132 24.50 23.99 -24.53
N GLY A 133 23.26 23.53 -24.35
CA GLY A 133 22.60 22.64 -25.32
C GLY A 133 22.45 23.26 -26.71
N ARG A 134 22.08 24.55 -26.79
CA ARG A 134 22.00 25.28 -28.06
C ARG A 134 23.35 25.40 -28.75
N TYR A 135 24.43 25.58 -27.99
CA TYR A 135 25.79 25.64 -28.53
C TYR A 135 26.21 24.28 -29.10
N LEU A 136 26.06 23.21 -28.31
CA LEU A 136 26.42 21.86 -28.72
C LEU A 136 25.61 21.42 -29.95
N HIS A 137 24.31 21.68 -29.97
CA HIS A 137 23.47 21.37 -31.12
C HIS A 137 23.85 22.18 -32.37
N ARG A 138 24.24 23.47 -32.22
CA ARG A 138 24.59 24.33 -33.36
C ARG A 138 25.91 23.93 -34.02
N TYR A 139 26.90 23.50 -33.23
CA TYR A 139 28.28 23.32 -33.71
C TYR A 139 28.75 21.86 -33.73
N PHE A 140 28.09 20.96 -33.01
CA PHE A 140 28.55 19.59 -32.77
C PHE A 140 27.46 18.52 -32.95
N SER A 141 26.30 18.85 -33.54
CA SER A 141 25.26 17.86 -33.87
C SER A 141 25.67 16.78 -34.87
N GLY A 142 26.79 16.98 -35.59
CA GLY A 142 27.41 15.93 -36.41
C GLY A 142 28.21 14.90 -35.62
N HIS A 143 28.49 15.16 -34.34
CA HIS A 143 29.28 14.30 -33.45
C HIS A 143 28.50 13.83 -32.22
N LEU A 144 27.49 14.59 -31.79
CA LEU A 144 26.69 14.34 -30.61
C LEU A 144 25.23 14.22 -30.99
N ASP A 145 24.58 13.17 -30.49
CA ASP A 145 23.12 13.07 -30.49
C ASP A 145 22.52 13.87 -29.33
N ASN A 146 21.18 13.92 -29.26
CA ASN A 146 20.47 14.70 -28.25
C ASN A 146 20.77 14.21 -26.83
N ASP A 147 20.86 12.89 -26.63
CA ASP A 147 21.11 12.27 -25.33
C ASP A 147 22.51 12.63 -24.82
N ALA A 148 23.53 12.58 -25.70
CA ALA A 148 24.88 13.00 -25.37
C ALA A 148 24.94 14.50 -25.03
N ILE A 149 24.22 15.34 -25.78
CA ILE A 149 24.13 16.79 -25.50
C ILE A 149 23.52 17.04 -24.12
N GLU A 150 22.45 16.33 -23.77
CA GLU A 150 21.81 16.43 -22.46
C GLU A 150 22.78 16.04 -21.34
N GLY A 151 23.49 14.92 -21.49
CA GLY A 151 24.52 14.48 -20.55
C GLY A 151 25.63 15.51 -20.33
N TRP A 152 26.08 16.19 -21.38
CA TRP A 152 27.08 17.27 -21.26
C TRP A 152 26.51 18.51 -20.55
N CYS A 153 25.25 18.87 -20.80
CA CYS A 153 24.60 19.96 -20.08
C CYS A 153 24.46 19.64 -18.59
N ALA A 154 24.11 18.39 -18.24
CA ALA A 154 24.06 17.92 -16.87
C ALA A 154 25.44 18.03 -16.18
N ARG A 155 26.52 17.56 -16.83
CA ARG A 155 27.89 17.69 -16.31
C ARG A 155 28.30 19.14 -16.05
N LEU A 156 27.93 20.07 -16.94
CA LEU A 156 28.22 21.49 -16.74
C LEU A 156 27.46 22.03 -15.53
N SER A 157 26.18 21.69 -15.41
CA SER A 157 25.35 22.12 -14.28
C SER A 157 25.91 21.62 -12.94
N VAL A 158 26.42 20.37 -12.92
CA VAL A 158 27.11 19.78 -11.76
C VAL A 158 28.43 20.49 -11.47
N GLN A 159 29.25 20.79 -12.48
CA GLN A 159 30.49 21.55 -12.33
C GLN A 159 30.24 22.95 -11.74
N LEU A 160 29.12 23.56 -12.08
CA LEU A 160 28.69 24.88 -11.59
C LEU A 160 27.94 24.82 -10.25
N ALA A 161 27.68 23.62 -9.72
CA ALA A 161 26.90 23.38 -8.51
C ALA A 161 25.50 24.05 -8.52
N GLU A 162 24.85 24.13 -9.69
CA GLU A 162 23.57 24.85 -9.83
C GLU A 162 22.39 24.21 -9.10
N ASP A 163 22.49 22.95 -8.71
CA ASP A 163 21.56 22.29 -7.81
C ASP A 163 22.27 21.13 -7.11
N THR A 164 22.57 21.30 -5.82
CA THR A 164 23.24 20.25 -5.04
C THR A 164 22.28 19.12 -4.70
N LEU A 165 22.75 17.87 -4.78
CA LEU A 165 22.01 16.70 -4.32
C LEU A 165 21.61 16.85 -2.85
N LYS A 166 20.31 16.78 -2.59
CA LYS A 166 19.73 16.73 -1.23
C LYS A 166 19.13 15.36 -1.00
N ILE A 167 19.31 14.82 0.20
CA ILE A 167 18.73 13.55 0.63
C ILE A 167 18.08 13.78 1.98
N THR A 168 16.82 13.40 2.13
CA THR A 168 16.05 13.61 3.36
C THR A 168 15.23 12.38 3.74
N GLN A 169 15.07 12.15 5.05
CA GLN A 169 14.17 11.17 5.65
C GLN A 169 13.06 11.86 6.46
N ASP A 170 12.95 13.19 6.35
CA ASP A 170 11.93 13.97 7.03
C ASP A 170 10.61 13.89 6.28
N ALA A 171 9.53 13.50 6.97
CA ALA A 171 8.24 13.23 6.33
C ALA A 171 7.62 14.49 5.70
N ASP A 172 7.74 15.64 6.35
CA ASP A 172 7.19 16.90 5.87
C ASP A 172 7.95 17.37 4.61
N GLU A 173 9.28 17.28 4.63
CA GLU A 173 10.09 17.60 3.46
C GLU A 173 9.84 16.64 2.28
N ILE A 174 9.65 15.34 2.54
CA ILE A 174 9.31 14.37 1.49
C ILE A 174 7.99 14.75 0.83
N GLU A 175 6.96 15.07 1.62
CA GLU A 175 5.66 15.52 1.13
C GLU A 175 5.80 16.81 0.30
N ASP A 176 6.45 17.84 0.84
CA ASP A 176 6.66 19.12 0.15
C ASP A 176 7.30 18.92 -1.23
N VAL A 177 8.32 18.06 -1.33
CA VAL A 177 9.07 17.79 -2.57
C VAL A 177 8.23 16.97 -3.57
N TYR A 178 7.34 16.09 -3.11
CA TYR A 178 6.41 15.40 -4.00
C TYR A 178 5.38 16.36 -4.59
N VAL A 179 4.78 17.21 -3.75
CA VAL A 179 3.76 18.19 -4.13
C VAL A 179 4.34 19.31 -5.00
N GLY A 180 5.51 19.85 -4.64
CA GLY A 180 6.20 20.92 -5.37
C GLY A 180 7.11 20.43 -6.51
N GLY A 181 7.08 19.14 -6.83
CA GLY A 181 8.02 18.49 -7.74
C GLY A 181 7.45 18.10 -9.09
N PRO A 182 8.17 17.23 -9.83
CA PRO A 182 7.70 16.70 -11.10
C PRO A 182 6.41 15.89 -10.94
N SER A 183 5.55 15.96 -11.96
CA SER A 183 4.24 15.31 -11.98
C SER A 183 4.34 13.79 -11.77
N SER A 184 3.51 13.27 -10.88
CA SER A 184 3.30 11.83 -10.65
C SER A 184 1.91 11.61 -10.02
N CYS A 185 1.43 10.37 -9.96
CA CYS A 185 0.21 10.03 -9.21
C CYS A 185 0.29 10.41 -7.73
N MET A 186 1.49 10.52 -7.16
CA MET A 186 1.73 10.91 -5.77
C MET A 186 2.09 12.40 -5.61
N ALA A 187 1.89 13.25 -6.63
CA ALA A 187 2.24 14.69 -6.58
C ALA A 187 1.09 15.60 -6.14
N HIS A 188 -0.05 15.00 -5.79
CA HIS A 188 -1.27 15.70 -5.40
C HIS A 188 -1.23 16.14 -3.92
N GLY A 189 -2.14 17.03 -3.52
CA GLY A 189 -2.27 17.40 -2.10
C GLY A 189 -2.72 16.20 -1.25
N ALA A 190 -2.43 16.23 0.07
CA ALA A 190 -2.85 15.18 1.00
C ALA A 190 -4.38 14.95 0.99
N ASP A 191 -5.15 16.00 0.71
CA ASP A 191 -6.60 16.02 0.61
C ASP A 191 -7.17 15.35 -0.65
N GLU A 192 -6.32 15.00 -1.62
CA GLU A 192 -6.70 14.27 -2.82
C GLU A 192 -6.57 12.74 -2.66
N PHE A 193 -6.12 12.26 -1.50
CA PHE A 193 -5.98 10.82 -1.19
C PHE A 193 -7.03 10.36 -0.19
N ASP A 194 -7.34 9.06 -0.21
CA ASP A 194 -8.30 8.44 0.73
C ASP A 194 -7.71 8.29 2.14
N SER A 195 -6.39 8.38 2.25
CA SER A 195 -5.62 8.16 3.48
C SER A 195 -5.59 9.38 4.41
N SER A 196 -5.43 9.17 5.72
CA SER A 196 -5.38 10.23 6.74
C SER A 196 -4.21 11.23 6.65
N CYS A 197 -3.19 10.94 5.83
CA CYS A 197 -2.09 11.85 5.53
C CYS A 197 -1.51 11.56 4.13
N HIS A 198 -0.62 12.42 3.63
CA HIS A 198 -0.02 12.20 2.31
C HIS A 198 0.75 10.86 2.25
N PRO A 199 0.52 9.98 1.25
CA PRO A 199 1.04 8.61 1.26
C PRO A 199 2.56 8.52 1.30
N THR A 200 3.25 9.46 0.66
CA THR A 200 4.71 9.47 0.54
C THR A 200 5.42 9.71 1.88
N ARG A 201 4.70 10.18 2.90
CA ARG A 201 5.22 10.29 4.27
C ARG A 201 5.66 8.92 4.81
N ALA A 202 5.14 7.81 4.27
CA ALA A 202 5.61 6.47 4.61
C ALA A 202 7.10 6.26 4.26
N TYR A 203 7.63 6.92 3.22
CA TYR A 203 9.05 6.84 2.87
C TYR A 203 9.99 7.42 3.92
N ALA A 204 9.48 8.16 4.92
CA ALA A 204 10.22 8.56 6.12
C ALA A 204 10.45 7.38 7.09
N GLY A 205 10.80 6.21 6.54
CA GLY A 205 11.17 5.00 7.26
C GLY A 205 12.67 4.93 7.54
N PRO A 206 13.12 3.86 8.22
CA PRO A 206 14.52 3.73 8.63
C PRO A 206 15.47 3.46 7.46
N ASP A 207 14.99 2.82 6.38
CA ASP A 207 15.84 2.38 5.27
C ASP A 207 15.70 3.27 4.03
N THR A 208 14.54 3.91 3.83
CA THR A 208 14.26 4.76 2.66
C THR A 208 14.50 6.24 2.95
N ALA A 209 14.81 6.98 1.90
CA ALA A 209 14.92 8.44 1.90
C ALA A 209 14.49 8.99 0.52
N LEU A 210 14.29 10.30 0.41
CA LEU A 210 14.06 10.97 -0.86
C LEU A 210 15.30 11.77 -1.27
N ALA A 211 15.85 11.46 -2.45
CA ALA A 211 16.87 12.27 -3.09
C ALA A 211 16.23 13.24 -4.08
N TYR A 212 16.66 14.50 -4.07
CA TYR A 212 16.10 15.51 -4.98
C TYR A 212 17.08 16.67 -5.26
N ILE A 213 16.75 17.47 -6.28
CA ILE A 213 17.43 18.72 -6.66
C ILE A 213 16.41 19.85 -6.82
N GLY A 214 16.85 21.10 -6.66
CA GLY A 214 15.98 22.28 -6.63
C GLY A 214 15.51 22.64 -5.22
N THR A 215 14.42 23.40 -5.13
CA THR A 215 13.81 23.79 -3.84
C THR A 215 12.64 22.85 -3.53
N ARG A 216 12.17 22.81 -2.28
CA ARG A 216 11.03 21.96 -1.91
C ARG A 216 9.76 22.29 -2.70
N ALA A 217 9.51 23.59 -2.91
CA ALA A 217 8.35 24.09 -3.66
C ALA A 217 8.50 24.03 -5.19
N ASP A 218 9.69 23.69 -5.70
CA ASP A 218 10.01 23.63 -7.12
C ASP A 218 11.15 22.63 -7.33
N ALA A 219 10.88 21.37 -6.98
CA ALA A 219 11.85 20.31 -7.10
C ALA A 219 12.00 19.96 -8.59
N LYS A 220 13.23 20.01 -9.10
CA LYS A 220 13.52 19.78 -10.53
C LYS A 220 13.60 18.31 -10.88
N ALA A 221 14.04 17.50 -9.93
CA ALA A 221 14.02 16.06 -10.03
C ALA A 221 13.98 15.42 -8.65
N ARG A 222 13.45 14.21 -8.56
CA ARG A 222 13.42 13.41 -7.32
C ARG A 222 13.46 11.90 -7.60
N SER A 223 13.91 11.14 -6.61
CA SER A 223 13.98 9.67 -6.61
C SER A 223 14.00 9.13 -5.18
N VAL A 224 13.30 8.03 -4.92
CA VAL A 224 13.40 7.33 -3.64
C VAL A 224 14.72 6.56 -3.63
N VAL A 225 15.44 6.62 -2.50
CA VAL A 225 16.74 6.00 -2.35
C VAL A 225 16.82 5.16 -1.08
N TRP A 226 17.73 4.19 -1.07
CA TRP A 226 18.13 3.43 0.10
C TRP A 226 19.56 3.83 0.50
N PRO A 227 19.74 4.78 1.45
CA PRO A 227 21.06 5.37 1.72
C PRO A 227 22.13 4.38 2.17
N SER A 228 21.77 3.42 3.04
CA SER A 228 22.73 2.44 3.57
C SER A 228 23.20 1.42 2.53
N ARG A 229 22.37 1.14 1.51
CA ARG A 229 22.73 0.27 0.37
C ARG A 229 23.19 1.03 -0.86
N LYS A 230 23.11 2.36 -0.86
CA LYS A 230 23.42 3.22 -2.01
C LYS A 230 22.61 2.83 -3.25
N ILE A 231 21.30 2.61 -3.09
CA ILE A 231 20.38 2.31 -4.20
C ILE A 231 19.51 3.52 -4.50
N TYR A 232 19.26 3.82 -5.78
CA TYR A 232 18.22 4.76 -6.21
C TYR A 232 17.20 4.05 -7.11
N THR A 233 15.94 4.51 -7.08
CA THR A 233 14.85 4.02 -7.93
C THR A 233 14.56 4.97 -9.10
N THR A 234 13.47 4.75 -9.83
CA THR A 234 12.96 5.66 -10.87
C THR A 234 13.14 7.14 -10.52
N ILE A 235 13.74 7.88 -11.44
CA ILE A 235 13.95 9.33 -11.32
C ILE A 235 12.87 10.05 -12.11
N TYR A 236 12.21 11.02 -11.47
CA TYR A 236 11.24 11.91 -12.10
C TYR A 236 11.85 13.30 -12.29
N GLY A 237 11.54 13.98 -13.40
CA GLY A 237 12.01 15.33 -13.70
C GLY A 237 13.33 15.38 -14.50
N ASP A 238 14.30 16.18 -14.07
CA ASP A 238 15.65 16.25 -14.65
C ASP A 238 16.47 14.98 -14.33
N VAL A 239 16.19 13.92 -15.08
CA VAL A 239 16.77 12.58 -14.94
C VAL A 239 18.29 12.62 -15.08
N SER A 240 18.79 13.26 -16.14
CA SER A 240 20.21 13.28 -16.47
C SER A 240 21.05 13.90 -15.36
N ARG A 241 20.58 15.00 -14.75
CA ARG A 241 21.30 15.68 -13.67
C ARG A 241 21.26 14.89 -12.36
N LEU A 242 20.09 14.46 -11.91
CA LEU A 242 19.98 13.75 -10.64
C LEU A 242 20.68 12.38 -10.70
N LYS A 243 20.60 11.67 -11.83
CA LYS A 243 21.34 10.42 -12.05
C LYS A 243 22.84 10.62 -11.88
N LEU A 244 23.41 11.61 -12.57
CA LEU A 244 24.84 11.91 -12.48
C LEU A 244 25.28 12.26 -11.06
N LEU A 245 24.47 13.03 -10.33
CA LEU A 245 24.74 13.38 -8.94
C LEU A 245 24.70 12.17 -7.99
N LEU A 246 23.72 11.28 -8.18
CA LEU A 246 23.58 10.05 -7.41
C LEU A 246 24.73 9.08 -7.68
N GLU A 247 25.07 8.84 -8.94
CA GLU A 247 26.19 7.98 -9.34
C GLU A 247 27.53 8.52 -8.80
N ASN A 248 27.76 9.84 -8.87
CA ASN A 248 28.94 10.48 -8.26
C ASN A 248 28.97 10.34 -6.73
N ALA A 249 27.80 10.25 -6.08
CA ALA A 249 27.67 9.98 -4.65
C ALA A 249 27.73 8.48 -4.28
N GLY A 250 28.00 7.63 -5.28
CA GLY A 250 28.19 6.18 -5.15
C GLY A 250 26.90 5.37 -5.18
N TYR A 251 25.77 5.96 -5.59
CA TYR A 251 24.51 5.24 -5.73
C TYR A 251 24.41 4.51 -7.08
N THR A 252 23.68 3.41 -7.08
CA THR A 252 23.36 2.62 -8.28
C THR A 252 21.86 2.37 -8.40
N GLU A 253 21.36 2.23 -9.61
CA GLU A 253 19.95 1.89 -9.87
C GLU A 253 19.61 0.49 -9.31
N GLY A 254 18.45 0.35 -8.68
CA GLY A 254 17.99 -0.94 -8.16
C GLY A 254 16.63 -0.89 -7.49
N GLY A 255 16.19 -2.06 -6.99
CA GLY A 255 14.91 -2.21 -6.29
C GLY A 255 15.00 -1.99 -4.78
N LEU A 256 13.86 -1.69 -4.17
CA LEU A 256 13.70 -1.45 -2.73
C LEU A 256 13.25 -2.70 -1.96
N ASN A 257 13.14 -3.87 -2.58
CA ASN A 257 12.76 -5.11 -1.90
C ASN A 257 13.63 -5.38 -0.67
N GLY A 258 12.98 -5.51 0.48
CA GLY A 258 13.58 -5.65 1.80
C GLY A 258 13.83 -4.34 2.56
N ALA A 259 13.56 -3.17 1.97
CA ALA A 259 13.62 -1.89 2.68
C ALA A 259 12.39 -1.74 3.57
N ARG A 260 12.60 -1.18 4.76
CA ARG A 260 11.53 -0.82 5.70
C ARG A 260 11.12 0.62 5.49
N ILE A 261 9.82 0.82 5.31
CA ILE A 261 9.15 2.11 5.33
C ILE A 261 8.34 2.26 6.62
N ARG A 262 7.93 3.49 6.95
CA ARG A 262 7.16 3.75 8.16
C ARG A 262 5.80 3.06 8.10
N ARG A 263 5.43 2.36 9.17
CA ARG A 263 4.09 1.85 9.39
C ARG A 263 3.19 2.99 9.89
N ILE A 264 2.19 3.35 9.10
CA ILE A 264 1.20 4.37 9.44
C ILE A 264 -0.17 3.70 9.31
N GLU A 265 -0.82 3.48 10.45
CA GLU A 265 -2.16 2.90 10.51
C GLU A 265 -3.22 3.93 10.11
N ASP A 266 -4.22 3.48 9.35
CA ASP A 266 -5.38 4.27 8.97
C ASP A 266 -6.64 3.41 9.03
N GLY A 267 -7.23 3.33 10.23
CA GLY A 267 -8.32 2.39 10.52
C GLY A 267 -7.83 0.95 10.49
N ASP A 268 -8.45 0.13 9.65
CA ASP A 268 -8.10 -1.27 9.36
C ASP A 268 -7.09 -1.42 8.20
N ARG A 269 -6.56 -0.29 7.70
CA ARG A 269 -5.66 -0.21 6.55
C ARG A 269 -4.35 0.48 6.92
N PHE A 270 -3.45 0.55 5.96
CA PHE A 270 -2.20 1.27 6.05
C PHE A 270 -2.12 2.38 5.02
N VAL A 271 -1.47 3.48 5.40
CA VAL A 271 -1.07 4.51 4.44
C VAL A 271 0.11 3.98 3.61
N VAL A 272 -0.10 3.78 2.32
CA VAL A 272 0.88 3.17 1.41
C VAL A 272 1.03 4.03 0.15
N PRO A 273 2.26 4.50 -0.17
CA PRO A 273 2.52 5.20 -1.43
C PRO A 273 2.61 4.20 -2.57
N TYR A 274 2.40 4.68 -3.80
CA TYR A 274 2.76 3.93 -4.99
C TYR A 274 4.29 3.69 -5.04
N ILE A 275 4.74 2.44 -5.20
CA ILE A 275 6.17 2.08 -5.22
C ILE A 275 6.59 1.57 -6.61
N ASP A 276 7.32 2.38 -7.37
CA ASP A 276 7.73 2.03 -8.75
C ASP A 276 8.75 0.90 -8.86
N ALA A 277 9.52 0.62 -7.81
CA ALA A 277 10.66 -0.29 -7.84
C ALA A 277 10.69 -1.23 -6.63
N GLY A 278 9.55 -1.86 -6.34
CA GLY A 278 9.40 -2.85 -5.29
C GLY A 278 8.13 -3.67 -5.47
N ASP A 279 8.08 -4.82 -4.81
CA ASP A 279 6.88 -5.67 -4.73
C ASP A 279 6.06 -5.31 -3.48
N ASP A 280 4.89 -5.95 -3.34
CA ASP A 280 3.93 -5.74 -2.26
C ASP A 280 4.53 -5.87 -0.85
N LEU A 281 3.94 -5.14 0.09
CA LEU A 281 4.47 -4.96 1.43
C LEU A 281 3.99 -6.03 2.41
N GLY A 282 4.84 -6.38 3.37
CA GLY A 282 4.46 -7.13 4.57
C GLY A 282 4.50 -6.25 5.81
N ASP A 283 3.54 -6.41 6.72
CA ASP A 283 3.58 -5.81 8.04
C ASP A 283 4.41 -6.69 8.99
N ASP A 284 5.49 -6.15 9.57
CA ASP A 284 6.30 -6.83 10.59
C ASP A 284 5.96 -6.42 12.03
N GLY A 285 4.94 -5.55 12.19
CA GLY A 285 4.46 -4.98 13.44
C GLY A 285 5.01 -3.59 13.74
N ASP A 286 6.26 -3.31 13.35
CA ASP A 286 6.91 -2.01 13.57
C ASP A 286 7.00 -1.18 12.27
N TYR A 287 7.17 -1.86 11.13
CA TYR A 287 7.39 -1.28 9.80
C TYR A 287 6.60 -2.03 8.74
N LEU A 288 6.43 -1.38 7.59
CA LEU A 288 6.05 -2.08 6.37
C LEU A 288 7.31 -2.41 5.58
N VAL A 289 7.47 -3.67 5.19
CA VAL A 289 8.65 -4.17 4.49
C VAL A 289 8.32 -4.44 3.04
N ILE A 290 8.98 -3.72 2.13
CA ILE A 290 8.75 -3.83 0.68
C ILE A 290 9.15 -5.24 0.19
N GLY A 291 8.30 -5.85 -0.64
CA GLY A 291 8.49 -7.18 -1.21
C GLY A 291 8.46 -8.35 -0.23
N ARG A 292 7.62 -8.25 0.81
CA ARG A 292 7.50 -9.27 1.87
C ARG A 292 6.07 -9.58 2.32
N GLY A 293 5.05 -9.19 1.58
CA GLY A 293 3.69 -9.52 1.97
C GLY A 293 2.64 -9.16 0.94
N PRO A 294 1.36 -9.23 1.34
CA PRO A 294 0.23 -9.09 0.43
C PRO A 294 -0.35 -7.67 0.35
N ILE A 295 0.22 -6.70 1.07
CA ILE A 295 -0.30 -5.33 1.08
C ILE A 295 0.11 -4.65 -0.22
N SER A 296 -0.86 -4.35 -1.09
CA SER A 296 -0.56 -3.85 -2.43
C SER A 296 0.23 -2.53 -2.42
N SER A 297 1.31 -2.46 -3.21
CA SER A 297 2.10 -1.24 -3.43
C SER A 297 1.77 -0.49 -4.72
N GLU A 298 0.76 -0.95 -5.47
CA GLU A 298 0.37 -0.39 -6.78
C GLU A 298 -0.84 0.55 -6.69
N SER A 299 -1.47 0.66 -5.52
CA SER A 299 -2.62 1.55 -5.35
C SER A 299 -2.19 3.02 -5.39
N THR A 300 -2.93 3.84 -6.14
CA THR A 300 -2.68 5.29 -6.24
C THR A 300 -3.56 6.12 -5.31
N ASN A 301 -4.48 5.52 -4.56
CA ASN A 301 -5.36 6.24 -3.63
C ASN A 301 -4.74 6.49 -2.24
N GLY A 302 -3.53 5.97 -2.00
CA GLY A 302 -2.81 6.17 -0.74
C GLY A 302 -3.07 5.12 0.35
N LEU A 303 -3.89 4.11 0.08
CA LEU A 303 -4.23 3.05 1.03
C LEU A 303 -3.80 1.68 0.52
N GLY A 304 -3.18 0.90 1.40
CA GLY A 304 -2.98 -0.53 1.26
C GLY A 304 -3.76 -1.28 2.34
N HIS A 305 -4.38 -2.39 1.97
CA HIS A 305 -5.00 -3.30 2.93
C HIS A 305 -4.30 -4.66 2.83
N CYS A 306 -4.29 -5.40 3.93
CA CYS A 306 -3.96 -6.82 3.88
C CYS A 306 -5.21 -7.53 3.33
N PRO A 307 -5.17 -8.12 2.12
CA PRO A 307 -6.28 -8.93 1.65
C PRO A 307 -6.46 -10.09 2.63
N TRP A 308 -7.63 -10.17 3.25
CA TRP A 308 -8.02 -11.33 4.04
C TRP A 308 -8.44 -12.43 3.07
N TYR A 309 -7.97 -13.65 3.33
CA TYR A 309 -8.41 -14.84 2.62
C TYR A 309 -9.07 -15.77 3.62
N CYS A 310 -10.19 -16.37 3.24
CA CYS A 310 -10.87 -17.33 4.09
C CYS A 310 -9.91 -18.51 4.39
N PRO A 311 -9.54 -18.77 5.65
CA PRO A 311 -8.59 -19.84 6.00
C PRO A 311 -9.02 -21.23 5.52
N ARG A 312 -10.33 -21.44 5.35
CA ARG A 312 -10.91 -22.71 4.91
C ARG A 312 -10.94 -22.92 3.40
N CYS A 313 -11.27 -21.89 2.61
CA CYS A 313 -11.47 -22.03 1.17
C CYS A 313 -10.56 -21.15 0.29
N ASP A 314 -9.69 -20.34 0.90
CA ASP A 314 -8.75 -19.44 0.22
C ASP A 314 -9.44 -18.40 -0.70
N SER A 315 -10.73 -18.14 -0.48
CA SER A 315 -11.47 -17.11 -1.21
C SER A 315 -11.14 -15.71 -0.69
N ASP A 316 -11.12 -14.73 -1.59
CA ASP A 316 -10.98 -13.30 -1.33
C ASP A 316 -12.31 -12.61 -0.89
N GLU A 317 -13.26 -13.39 -0.36
CA GLU A 317 -14.48 -12.87 0.25
C GLU A 317 -14.17 -12.10 1.56
N SER A 318 -15.17 -11.48 2.19
CA SER A 318 -14.99 -10.81 3.49
C SER A 318 -15.19 -11.80 4.66
N PRO A 319 -14.50 -11.58 5.81
CA PRO A 319 -14.78 -12.33 7.03
C PRO A 319 -16.24 -12.15 7.46
N TYR A 320 -16.87 -13.23 7.94
CA TYR A 320 -18.27 -13.22 8.38
C TYR A 320 -18.42 -13.43 9.88
N SER A 321 -17.88 -14.52 10.42
CA SER A 321 -17.98 -14.87 11.84
C SER A 321 -16.87 -15.82 12.27
N ASP A 322 -16.58 -15.79 13.57
CA ASP A 322 -15.69 -16.76 14.23
C ASP A 322 -16.29 -18.17 14.20
N VAL A 323 -15.41 -19.14 13.96
CA VAL A 323 -15.65 -20.59 14.05
C VAL A 323 -14.65 -21.18 15.02
N HIS A 324 -15.15 -21.98 15.96
CA HIS A 324 -14.35 -22.57 17.03
C HIS A 324 -13.96 -24.02 16.74
N PHE A 325 -12.88 -24.45 17.39
CA PHE A 325 -12.38 -25.83 17.38
C PHE A 325 -12.33 -26.39 18.81
N ALA A 326 -12.35 -27.72 18.95
CA ALA A 326 -12.33 -28.38 20.26
C ALA A 326 -11.04 -28.12 21.05
N ASP A 327 -9.94 -27.78 20.37
CA ASP A 327 -8.67 -27.41 21.01
C ASP A 327 -8.67 -25.99 21.64
N GLY A 328 -9.77 -25.26 21.50
CA GLY A 328 -9.95 -23.90 22.00
C GLY A 328 -9.47 -22.80 21.07
N SER A 329 -8.95 -23.13 19.89
CA SER A 329 -8.65 -22.16 18.84
C SER A 329 -9.91 -21.66 18.13
N SER A 330 -9.76 -20.56 17.39
CA SER A 330 -10.82 -20.00 16.54
C SER A 330 -10.25 -19.36 15.29
N GLU A 331 -11.04 -19.38 14.23
CA GLU A 331 -10.74 -18.75 12.94
C GLU A 331 -11.96 -17.95 12.47
N GLU A 332 -11.73 -16.82 11.78
CA GLU A 332 -12.81 -16.16 11.04
C GLU A 332 -12.98 -16.85 9.69
N TRP A 333 -14.21 -17.19 9.32
CA TRP A 333 -14.52 -17.79 8.01
C TRP A 333 -15.43 -16.87 7.18
N CYS A 334 -15.45 -17.11 5.86
CA CYS A 334 -16.36 -16.38 4.97
C CYS A 334 -17.79 -16.91 5.15
N PHE A 335 -18.78 -16.14 4.70
CA PHE A 335 -20.21 -16.49 4.83
C PHE A 335 -20.50 -17.89 4.29
N ASN A 336 -19.98 -18.21 3.10
CA ASN A 336 -20.21 -19.51 2.47
C ASN A 336 -19.59 -20.67 3.26
N CYS A 337 -18.39 -20.50 3.82
CA CYS A 337 -17.78 -21.53 4.66
C CYS A 337 -18.50 -21.66 5.99
N TYR A 338 -18.90 -20.56 6.61
CA TYR A 338 -19.63 -20.58 7.86
C TYR A 338 -20.96 -21.34 7.73
N GLU A 339 -21.79 -21.00 6.75
CA GLU A 339 -23.11 -21.62 6.57
C GLU A 339 -23.04 -23.11 6.22
N ASN A 340 -22.04 -23.52 5.42
CA ASN A 340 -21.97 -24.90 4.91
C ASN A 340 -21.15 -25.84 5.78
N HIS A 341 -20.32 -25.31 6.69
CA HIS A 341 -19.32 -26.09 7.39
C HIS A 341 -19.24 -25.83 8.89
N THR A 342 -20.30 -25.29 9.48
CA THR A 342 -20.37 -25.14 10.92
C THR A 342 -21.54 -25.92 11.52
N THR A 343 -21.36 -26.33 12.77
CA THR A 343 -22.40 -26.91 13.61
C THR A 343 -22.52 -26.06 14.87
N TYR A 344 -23.75 -25.73 15.26
CA TYR A 344 -24.02 -24.94 16.45
C TYR A 344 -24.05 -25.83 17.70
N CYS A 345 -23.28 -25.45 18.74
CA CYS A 345 -23.27 -26.12 20.04
C CYS A 345 -24.22 -25.41 21.00
N GLU A 346 -25.28 -26.09 21.42
CA GLU A 346 -26.31 -25.53 22.31
C GLU A 346 -25.81 -25.30 23.74
N HIS A 347 -24.76 -26.01 24.18
CA HIS A 347 -24.23 -25.86 25.53
C HIS A 347 -23.61 -24.48 25.77
N ASN A 348 -22.79 -24.02 24.83
CA ASN A 348 -21.99 -22.79 24.97
C ASN A 348 -22.38 -21.70 23.96
N GLN A 349 -23.39 -21.95 23.12
CA GLN A 349 -23.98 -21.01 22.17
C GLN A 349 -22.94 -20.48 21.16
N ARG A 350 -22.11 -21.40 20.63
CA ARG A 350 -21.05 -21.10 19.65
C ARG A 350 -21.11 -22.04 18.46
N SER A 351 -20.63 -21.56 17.32
CA SER A 351 -20.49 -22.35 16.10
C SER A 351 -19.10 -22.96 16.02
N TYR A 352 -19.05 -24.25 15.74
CA TYR A 352 -17.83 -25.04 15.64
C TYR A 352 -17.69 -25.60 14.23
N SER A 353 -16.46 -25.94 13.83
CA SER A 353 -16.22 -26.62 12.56
C SER A 353 -16.98 -27.94 12.49
N ASP A 354 -17.58 -28.25 11.34
CA ASP A 354 -18.29 -29.50 11.05
C ASP A 354 -17.40 -30.76 11.09
N VAL A 355 -16.07 -30.57 11.20
CA VAL A 355 -15.10 -31.65 11.39
C VAL A 355 -15.04 -32.15 12.84
N GLU A 356 -15.57 -31.37 13.78
CA GLU A 356 -15.62 -31.73 15.20
C GLU A 356 -16.70 -32.78 15.47
N THR A 357 -16.56 -33.52 16.58
CA THR A 357 -17.51 -34.56 16.95
C THR A 357 -18.63 -33.99 17.83
N PHE A 358 -19.87 -34.12 17.35
CA PHE A 358 -21.08 -33.72 18.09
C PHE A 358 -21.93 -34.93 18.43
N VAL A 359 -22.67 -34.83 19.52
CA VAL A 359 -23.70 -35.79 19.89
C VAL A 359 -25.05 -35.09 20.00
N THR A 360 -26.11 -35.86 19.72
CA THR A 360 -27.48 -35.44 19.97
C THR A 360 -27.88 -35.83 21.39
N VAL A 361 -28.20 -34.84 22.21
CA VAL A 361 -28.73 -35.04 23.57
C VAL A 361 -30.25 -34.89 23.54
N HIS A 362 -30.95 -35.95 23.93
CA HIS A 362 -32.41 -36.01 23.96
C HIS A 362 -32.98 -35.46 25.27
N ALA A 363 -34.10 -34.77 25.18
CA ALA A 363 -34.95 -34.37 26.29
C ALA A 363 -36.41 -34.75 25.98
N ASN A 364 -37.31 -34.62 26.95
CA ASN A 364 -38.71 -35.06 26.82
C ASN A 364 -39.43 -34.56 25.56
N ARG A 365 -39.08 -33.38 25.04
CA ARG A 365 -39.73 -32.76 23.88
C ARG A 365 -38.77 -32.08 22.89
N ASP A 366 -37.47 -32.13 23.15
CA ASP A 366 -36.46 -31.41 22.39
C ASP A 366 -35.20 -32.26 22.24
N THR A 367 -34.35 -31.88 21.31
CA THR A 367 -33.01 -32.45 21.12
C THR A 367 -32.00 -31.32 21.00
N TYR A 368 -30.83 -31.50 21.61
CA TYR A 368 -29.75 -30.51 21.60
C TYR A 368 -28.53 -31.09 20.92
N THR A 369 -27.88 -30.32 20.05
CA THR A 369 -26.58 -30.67 19.49
C THR A 369 -25.49 -30.11 20.40
N VAL A 370 -24.66 -31.00 20.94
CA VAL A 370 -23.62 -30.65 21.90
C VAL A 370 -22.31 -31.27 21.46
N LEU A 371 -21.21 -30.55 21.62
CA LEU A 371 -19.87 -31.07 21.38
C LEU A 371 -19.58 -32.26 22.31
N GLU A 372 -19.02 -33.35 21.81
CA GLU A 372 -18.88 -34.62 22.56
C GLU A 372 -18.16 -34.44 23.92
N GLU A 373 -17.17 -33.54 23.99
CA GLU A 373 -16.44 -33.22 25.21
C GLU A 373 -17.26 -32.45 26.26
N ASP A 374 -18.25 -31.67 25.80
CA ASP A 374 -19.09 -30.80 26.64
C ASP A 374 -20.33 -31.52 27.18
N VAL A 375 -20.61 -32.74 26.73
CA VAL A 375 -21.84 -33.50 27.04
C VAL A 375 -22.07 -33.67 28.55
N ARG A 376 -21.00 -33.91 29.30
CA ARG A 376 -21.06 -34.00 30.76
C ARG A 376 -21.31 -32.64 31.41
N GLY A 377 -20.69 -31.57 30.88
CA GLY A 377 -20.90 -30.20 31.33
C GLY A 377 -22.32 -29.70 31.04
N PHE A 378 -22.93 -30.18 29.96
CA PHE A 378 -24.33 -29.97 29.62
C PHE A 378 -25.31 -30.70 30.56
N GLY A 379 -24.83 -31.65 31.36
CA GLY A 379 -25.67 -32.40 32.29
C GLY A 379 -26.42 -33.57 31.65
N ALA A 380 -25.86 -34.15 30.59
CA ALA A 380 -26.40 -35.34 29.95
C ALA A 380 -25.78 -36.64 30.51
N VAL A 381 -26.54 -37.73 30.40
CA VAL A 381 -26.16 -39.09 30.76
C VAL A 381 -26.40 -40.02 29.57
N TYR A 382 -25.55 -41.04 29.44
CA TYR A 382 -25.69 -42.03 28.37
C TYR A 382 -26.56 -43.20 28.86
N LEU A 383 -27.57 -43.56 28.07
CA LEU A 383 -28.47 -44.68 28.36
C LEU A 383 -28.04 -45.90 27.53
N GLU A 384 -27.32 -46.84 28.15
CA GLU A 384 -26.79 -48.05 27.47
C GLU A 384 -27.88 -48.84 26.75
N GLY A 385 -29.05 -49.02 27.39
CA GLY A 385 -30.18 -49.74 26.80
C GLY A 385 -30.80 -49.09 25.56
N ARG A 386 -30.56 -47.79 25.34
CA ARG A 386 -31.07 -47.03 24.18
C ARG A 386 -29.97 -46.65 23.19
N GLY A 387 -28.71 -46.63 23.60
CA GLY A 387 -27.60 -46.15 22.77
C GLY A 387 -27.63 -44.64 22.53
N GLU A 388 -28.23 -43.88 23.45
CA GLU A 388 -28.56 -42.47 23.29
C GLU A 388 -28.11 -41.63 24.50
N TRP A 389 -27.78 -40.36 24.25
CA TRP A 389 -27.54 -39.38 25.31
C TRP A 389 -28.84 -38.66 25.67
N TRP A 390 -29.11 -38.52 26.97
CA TRP A 390 -30.31 -37.86 27.48
C TRP A 390 -29.97 -36.85 28.56
N VAL A 391 -30.73 -35.77 28.65
CA VAL A 391 -30.59 -34.81 29.76
C VAL A 391 -30.91 -35.53 31.08
N SER A 392 -30.02 -35.40 32.06
CA SER A 392 -30.12 -36.11 33.34
C SER A 392 -31.43 -35.89 34.09
N SER A 393 -32.11 -34.75 33.89
CA SER A 393 -33.43 -34.48 34.48
C SER A 393 -34.56 -35.37 33.96
N CYS A 394 -34.38 -35.99 32.79
CA CYS A 394 -35.33 -36.95 32.19
C CYS A 394 -35.02 -38.40 32.58
N CYS A 395 -33.92 -38.61 33.31
CA CYS A 395 -33.38 -39.92 33.61
C CYS A 395 -33.29 -40.14 35.11
N ARG A 396 -33.17 -41.41 35.51
CA ARG A 396 -32.93 -41.80 36.90
C ARG A 396 -32.08 -43.05 36.94
N LEU A 397 -31.29 -43.20 38.00
CA LEU A 397 -30.58 -44.44 38.29
C LEU A 397 -31.58 -45.51 38.74
N CYS A 398 -31.48 -46.70 38.16
CA CYS A 398 -32.17 -47.89 38.67
C CYS A 398 -31.56 -48.25 40.03
N ASP A 399 -32.39 -48.42 41.07
CA ASP A 399 -31.93 -48.75 42.42
C ASP A 399 -31.35 -50.18 42.50
N GLY A 400 -31.76 -51.07 41.59
CA GLY A 400 -31.27 -52.45 41.50
C GLY A 400 -29.93 -52.58 40.78
N SER A 401 -29.82 -52.03 39.56
CA SER A 401 -28.61 -52.17 38.72
C SER A 401 -27.58 -51.05 38.90
N GLY A 402 -27.99 -49.87 39.37
CA GLY A 402 -27.14 -48.68 39.45
C GLY A 402 -26.86 -48.02 38.10
N GLU A 403 -27.55 -48.41 37.03
CA GLU A 403 -27.43 -47.83 35.69
C GLU A 403 -28.47 -46.75 35.43
N TRP A 404 -28.20 -45.85 34.47
CA TRP A 404 -29.15 -44.80 34.07
C TRP A 404 -30.22 -45.35 33.13
N PHE A 405 -31.48 -45.02 33.43
CA PHE A 405 -32.63 -45.29 32.58
C PHE A 405 -33.42 -44.01 32.34
N HIS A 406 -34.18 -43.97 31.25
CA HIS A 406 -35.23 -42.97 31.11
C HIS A 406 -36.31 -43.23 32.17
N ILE A 407 -36.91 -42.16 32.72
CA ILE A 407 -37.89 -42.32 33.82
C ILE A 407 -39.09 -43.22 33.44
N ASP A 408 -39.49 -43.20 32.17
CA ASP A 408 -40.59 -44.03 31.65
C ASP A 408 -40.23 -45.53 31.54
N ASP A 409 -38.94 -45.87 31.57
CA ASP A 409 -38.47 -47.26 31.53
C ASP A 409 -38.33 -47.86 32.95
N LEU A 410 -38.60 -47.07 33.99
CA LEU A 410 -38.53 -47.50 35.38
C LEU A 410 -39.91 -47.62 36.01
N ALA A 411 -40.04 -48.56 36.93
CA ALA A 411 -41.24 -48.75 37.74
C ALA A 411 -40.90 -48.59 39.22
N GLU A 412 -41.75 -47.86 39.96
CA GLU A 412 -41.63 -47.79 41.42
C GLU A 412 -42.23 -49.07 42.04
N TYR A 413 -41.39 -49.83 42.75
CA TYR A 413 -41.77 -51.04 43.47
C TYR A 413 -41.28 -50.93 44.92
N HIS A 414 -42.22 -50.86 45.87
CA HIS A 414 -41.94 -50.71 47.31
C HIS A 414 -41.00 -49.55 47.69
N GLY A 415 -41.01 -48.46 46.91
CA GLY A 415 -40.18 -47.27 47.16
C GLY A 415 -38.81 -47.31 46.48
N GLU A 416 -38.51 -48.36 45.73
CA GLU A 416 -37.34 -48.48 44.86
C GLU A 416 -37.77 -48.33 43.39
N TRP A 417 -36.95 -47.69 42.55
CA TRP A 417 -37.18 -47.55 41.12
C TRP A 417 -36.37 -48.60 40.36
N LEU A 418 -37.05 -49.60 39.81
CA LEU A 418 -36.43 -50.76 39.19
C LEU A 418 -36.71 -50.79 37.68
N SER A 419 -35.72 -51.23 36.92
CA SER A 419 -35.88 -51.60 35.51
C SER A 419 -36.64 -52.92 35.39
N GLU A 420 -37.16 -53.23 34.21
CA GLU A 420 -37.96 -54.44 33.97
C GLU A 420 -37.23 -55.74 34.33
N ASP A 421 -35.91 -55.81 34.09
CA ASP A 421 -35.08 -56.97 34.40
C ASP A 421 -34.81 -57.15 35.89
N GLU A 422 -34.87 -56.06 36.67
CA GLU A 422 -34.63 -56.05 38.12
C GLU A 422 -35.92 -56.18 38.93
N LEU A 423 -37.08 -56.13 38.26
CA LEU A 423 -38.35 -56.41 38.93
C LEU A 423 -38.38 -57.88 39.40
N PRO A 424 -38.89 -58.16 40.62
CA PRO A 424 -38.95 -59.52 41.12
C PRO A 424 -39.70 -60.44 40.16
N GLN A 425 -39.10 -61.58 39.82
CA GLN A 425 -39.81 -62.61 39.08
C GLN A 425 -41.01 -63.09 39.91
N PRO A 426 -42.17 -63.33 39.29
CA PRO A 426 -43.36 -63.79 40.00
C PRO A 426 -43.04 -65.08 40.76
N PHE A 427 -43.26 -65.07 42.08
CA PHE A 427 -43.03 -66.22 42.93
C PHE A 427 -44.13 -67.27 42.71
N ASP A 428 -43.74 -68.51 42.46
CA ASP A 428 -44.62 -69.67 42.27
C ASP A 428 -45.10 -70.14 43.66
N ASP A 429 -46.18 -69.55 44.17
CA ASP A 429 -46.87 -69.98 45.40
C ASP A 429 -48.21 -70.63 45.04
N ASP A 430 -48.52 -71.78 45.67
CA ASP A 430 -49.51 -72.79 45.26
C ASP A 430 -51.00 -72.34 45.28
N ASP A 431 -51.29 -71.04 45.35
CA ASP A 431 -52.64 -70.45 45.27
C ASP A 431 -52.81 -69.53 44.05
N ALA A 432 -53.26 -70.13 42.94
CA ALA A 432 -53.46 -69.52 41.62
C ALA A 432 -54.47 -68.35 41.58
N SER A 433 -55.16 -68.05 42.68
CA SER A 433 -56.16 -66.98 42.74
C SER A 433 -55.66 -65.65 43.32
N LEU A 434 -54.51 -65.65 44.00
CA LEU A 434 -53.89 -64.46 44.61
C LEU A 434 -52.49 -64.15 44.06
N ALA A 435 -51.80 -65.13 43.48
CA ALA A 435 -50.57 -64.90 42.74
C ALA A 435 -50.86 -64.11 41.45
N ASN A 436 -50.05 -63.09 41.17
CA ASN A 436 -50.05 -62.30 39.93
C ASN A 436 -51.16 -61.28 39.71
N ALA A 437 -52.16 -61.12 40.58
CA ALA A 437 -53.18 -60.08 40.37
C ALA A 437 -52.56 -58.67 40.30
N HIS A 438 -51.55 -58.37 41.12
CA HIS A 438 -50.89 -57.06 41.12
C HIS A 438 -49.90 -56.87 39.95
N VAL A 439 -49.13 -57.91 39.57
CA VAL A 439 -48.18 -57.85 38.44
C VAL A 439 -48.91 -57.86 37.09
N LEU A 440 -49.94 -58.69 36.92
CA LEU A 440 -50.77 -58.68 35.72
C LEU A 440 -51.60 -57.39 35.62
N ALA A 441 -52.14 -56.88 36.73
CA ALA A 441 -52.77 -55.56 36.73
C ALA A 441 -51.77 -54.44 36.41
N PHE A 442 -50.51 -54.56 36.83
CA PHE A 442 -49.45 -53.62 36.48
C PHE A 442 -49.09 -53.67 35.00
N HIS A 443 -48.88 -54.86 34.42
CA HIS A 443 -48.64 -54.99 32.97
C HIS A 443 -49.84 -54.51 32.16
N GLN A 444 -51.07 -54.86 32.57
CA GLN A 444 -52.27 -54.38 31.91
C GLN A 444 -52.41 -52.85 32.01
N PHE A 445 -52.10 -52.26 33.17
CA PHE A 445 -52.08 -50.81 33.34
C PHE A 445 -50.99 -50.16 32.47
N ARG A 446 -49.80 -50.77 32.35
CA ARG A 446 -48.71 -50.29 31.48
C ARG A 446 -49.14 -50.32 30.01
N ASP A 447 -49.77 -51.40 29.57
CA ASP A 447 -50.27 -51.55 28.19
C ASP A 447 -51.39 -50.55 27.90
N GLU A 448 -52.30 -50.32 28.85
CA GLU A 448 -53.36 -49.31 28.75
C GLU A 448 -52.78 -47.88 28.71
N MET A 449 -51.79 -47.56 29.54
CA MET A 449 -51.11 -46.25 29.55
C MET A 449 -50.28 -46.03 28.28
N ALA A 450 -49.60 -47.05 27.76
CA ALA A 450 -48.89 -47.00 26.49
C ALA A 450 -49.86 -46.78 25.31
N ALA A 451 -51.02 -47.43 25.33
CA ALA A 451 -52.07 -47.23 24.33
C ALA A 451 -52.62 -45.79 24.38
N ILE A 452 -52.86 -45.23 25.57
CA ILE A 452 -53.27 -43.85 25.76
C ILE A 452 -52.20 -42.87 25.26
N SER A 453 -50.93 -43.10 25.59
CA SER A 453 -49.80 -42.27 25.13
C SER A 453 -49.69 -42.28 23.60
N SER A 454 -49.82 -43.46 22.98
CA SER A 454 -49.86 -43.60 21.51
C SER A 454 -51.03 -42.84 20.86
N GLU A 455 -52.18 -42.80 21.55
CA GLU A 455 -53.34 -42.06 21.08
C GLU A 455 -53.13 -40.53 21.23
N ILE A 456 -52.58 -40.07 22.35
CA ILE A 456 -52.20 -38.66 22.56
C ILE A 456 -51.21 -38.19 21.49
N SER A 457 -50.13 -38.95 21.25
CA SER A 457 -49.13 -38.62 20.22
C SER A 457 -49.73 -38.54 18.82
N ARG A 458 -50.70 -39.42 18.50
CA ARG A 458 -51.46 -39.33 17.25
C ARG A 458 -52.26 -38.04 17.15
N TRP A 459 -52.96 -37.65 18.22
CA TRP A 459 -53.72 -36.40 18.26
C TRP A 459 -52.84 -35.16 18.19
N GLU A 460 -51.67 -35.16 18.84
CA GLU A 460 -50.70 -34.09 18.76
C GLU A 460 -50.11 -33.93 17.35
N ALA A 461 -49.77 -35.04 16.69
CA ALA A 461 -49.29 -35.03 15.30
C ALA A 461 -50.36 -34.58 14.30
N VAL A 462 -51.63 -34.89 14.54
CA VAL A 462 -52.75 -34.35 13.75
C VAL A 462 -52.92 -32.86 14.01
N GLY A 463 -52.82 -32.42 15.26
CA GLY A 463 -52.88 -31.01 15.64
C GLY A 463 -51.73 -30.18 15.05
N ALA A 464 -50.51 -30.71 15.05
CA ALA A 464 -49.34 -30.07 14.44
C ALA A 464 -49.53 -29.88 12.93
N ARG A 465 -49.94 -30.94 12.21
CA ARG A 465 -50.26 -30.86 10.78
C ARG A 465 -51.38 -29.87 10.48
N ALA A 466 -52.40 -29.78 11.34
CA ALA A 466 -53.48 -28.81 11.17
C ALA A 466 -53.02 -27.36 11.41
N ARG A 467 -52.08 -27.13 12.34
CA ARG A 467 -51.46 -25.80 12.55
C ARG A 467 -50.56 -25.41 11.39
N GLU A 468 -49.76 -26.33 10.89
CA GLU A 468 -48.86 -26.12 9.75
C GLU A 468 -49.66 -25.81 8.46
N GLU A 469 -50.72 -26.56 8.19
CA GLU A 469 -51.62 -26.28 7.05
C GLU A 469 -52.35 -24.93 7.20
N ARG A 470 -52.67 -24.51 8.44
CA ARG A 470 -53.25 -23.17 8.68
C ARG A 470 -52.24 -22.06 8.40
N LEU A 471 -51.02 -22.20 8.92
CA LEU A 471 -49.92 -21.26 8.66
C LEU A 471 -49.59 -21.19 7.17
N ARG A 472 -49.54 -22.34 6.48
CA ARG A 472 -49.34 -22.38 5.02
C ARG A 472 -50.41 -21.58 4.29
N ARG A 473 -51.69 -21.75 4.66
CA ARG A 473 -52.79 -20.95 4.09
C ARG A 473 -52.69 -19.47 4.42
N GLU A 474 -52.32 -19.10 5.65
CA GLU A 474 -52.16 -17.69 6.03
C GLU A 474 -51.03 -16.99 5.24
N VAL A 475 -50.01 -17.74 4.79
CA VAL A 475 -48.92 -17.24 3.94
C VAL A 475 -49.30 -17.26 2.45
N GLU A 476 -49.93 -18.33 1.97
CA GLU A 476 -50.28 -18.52 0.55
C GLU A 476 -51.48 -17.67 0.11
N GLU A 477 -52.46 -17.42 0.98
CA GLU A 477 -53.69 -16.69 0.61
C GLU A 477 -53.44 -15.22 0.22
N PRO A 478 -52.62 -14.43 0.95
CA PRO A 478 -52.25 -13.07 0.53
C PRO A 478 -51.47 -13.05 -0.80
N GLU A 479 -50.58 -14.02 -1.01
CA GLU A 479 -49.78 -14.12 -2.23
C GLU A 479 -50.64 -14.52 -3.43
N ARG A 480 -51.60 -15.43 -3.21
CA ARG A 480 -52.60 -15.81 -4.21
C ARG A 480 -53.52 -14.64 -4.56
N VAL A 481 -53.98 -13.86 -3.58
CA VAL A 481 -54.77 -12.64 -3.82
C VAL A 481 -53.96 -11.60 -4.60
N ARG A 482 -52.67 -11.43 -4.30
CA ARG A 482 -51.76 -10.56 -5.07
C ARG A 482 -51.63 -11.01 -6.52
N LEU A 483 -51.46 -12.31 -6.77
CA LEU A 483 -51.36 -12.88 -8.13
C LEU A 483 -52.68 -12.81 -8.91
N GLU A 484 -53.82 -12.99 -8.25
CA GLU A 484 -55.15 -12.82 -8.86
C GLU A 484 -55.44 -11.36 -9.20
N THR A 485 -55.01 -10.41 -8.36
CA THR A 485 -55.10 -8.95 -8.64
C THR A 485 -54.27 -8.56 -9.86
N LEU A 486 -53.01 -9.02 -9.93
CA LEU A 486 -52.13 -8.79 -11.09
C LEU A 486 -52.70 -9.39 -12.38
N ARG A 487 -53.42 -10.52 -12.31
CA ARG A 487 -54.12 -11.11 -13.47
C ARG A 487 -55.38 -10.34 -13.87
N HIS A 488 -56.03 -9.64 -12.95
CA HIS A 488 -57.19 -8.80 -13.23
C HIS A 488 -56.74 -7.50 -13.93
N ASP A 489 -55.69 -6.86 -13.41
CA ASP A 489 -55.09 -5.65 -14.00
C ASP A 489 -54.56 -5.89 -15.42
N ALA A 490 -54.01 -7.09 -15.69
CA ALA A 490 -53.57 -7.48 -17.03
C ALA A 490 -54.71 -7.75 -18.04
N ARG A 491 -55.94 -8.01 -17.55
CA ARG A 491 -57.13 -8.17 -18.41
C ARG A 491 -57.76 -6.82 -18.74
N ASP A 492 -57.80 -5.89 -17.79
CA ASP A 492 -58.33 -4.54 -18.01
C ASP A 492 -57.44 -3.68 -18.92
N ALA A 493 -56.13 -3.98 -19.00
CA ALA A 493 -55.21 -3.32 -19.93
C ALA A 493 -55.42 -3.69 -21.43
N ASN A 494 -56.21 -4.73 -21.74
CA ASN A 494 -56.45 -5.18 -23.12
C ASN A 494 -57.75 -4.65 -23.75
N ASP A 495 -58.58 -3.92 -23.00
CA ASP A 495 -59.84 -3.32 -23.49
C ASP A 495 -59.74 -1.79 -23.59
N LEU A 496 -58.78 -1.28 -24.39
CA LEU A 496 -58.81 0.10 -24.89
C LEU A 496 -58.84 0.10 -26.43
N PRO A 497 -59.88 0.69 -27.08
CA PRO A 497 -59.99 0.70 -28.52
C PRO A 497 -59.07 1.76 -29.15
N TYR A 498 -58.37 1.33 -30.18
CA TYR A 498 -57.61 2.12 -31.15
C TYR A 498 -58.37 3.37 -31.62
N GLY A 499 -57.67 4.52 -31.64
CA GLY A 499 -58.20 5.77 -32.19
C GLY A 499 -57.14 6.86 -32.40
N GLN A 500 -56.44 6.76 -33.53
CA GLN A 500 -56.12 7.86 -34.45
C GLN A 500 -54.90 8.78 -34.19
N GLU A 501 -54.24 9.06 -35.33
CA GLU A 501 -52.98 9.75 -35.61
C GLU A 501 -52.94 11.22 -35.16
N ASP A 502 -51.77 11.70 -34.71
CA ASP A 502 -51.00 12.80 -35.34
C ASP A 502 -49.86 13.31 -34.43
N CYS A 503 -48.66 13.44 -35.01
CA CYS A 503 -47.57 14.32 -34.55
C CYS A 503 -47.84 15.76 -35.07
N PRO A 504 -47.18 16.86 -34.60
CA PRO A 504 -45.98 16.98 -33.76
C PRO A 504 -46.07 18.12 -32.70
N ASP A 505 -44.90 18.50 -32.15
CA ASP A 505 -44.51 19.77 -31.50
C ASP A 505 -44.30 19.79 -29.97
N THR A 506 -43.03 20.02 -29.61
CA THR A 506 -42.60 20.66 -28.35
C THR A 506 -42.99 22.15 -28.39
N PRO A 507 -43.01 22.97 -27.28
CA PRO A 507 -42.34 22.82 -25.98
C PRO A 507 -43.19 23.30 -24.75
N ARG A 508 -42.55 23.37 -23.57
CA ARG A 508 -42.82 24.22 -22.38
C ARG A 508 -43.32 23.54 -21.08
N SER A 509 -42.46 23.64 -20.07
CA SER A 509 -42.83 23.85 -18.65
C SER A 509 -43.64 25.16 -18.50
N PRO A 510 -44.57 25.32 -17.53
CA PRO A 510 -44.17 25.46 -16.11
C PRO A 510 -45.17 24.97 -15.03
N ALA A 511 -44.57 24.62 -13.88
CA ALA A 511 -44.92 24.99 -12.49
C ALA A 511 -46.33 24.77 -11.87
N ASN A 512 -46.26 24.13 -10.70
CA ASN A 512 -46.98 24.37 -9.43
C ASN A 512 -48.35 23.68 -9.18
N LEU A 513 -48.38 22.84 -8.12
CA LEU A 513 -49.17 23.03 -6.89
C LEU A 513 -48.83 21.87 -5.89
N ILE A 514 -48.15 22.14 -4.77
CA ILE A 514 -48.66 22.15 -3.36
C ILE A 514 -49.20 20.79 -2.88
N SER A 515 -48.97 20.24 -1.69
CA SER A 515 -48.07 20.42 -0.52
C SER A 515 -48.38 19.25 0.42
N ALA A 516 -47.40 18.88 1.24
CA ALA A 516 -47.44 18.48 2.66
C ALA A 516 -48.44 17.41 3.17
N THR A 517 -47.94 16.48 3.98
CA THR A 517 -48.24 16.27 5.43
C THR A 517 -47.55 14.94 5.85
N ALA A 518 -46.35 14.93 6.44
CA ALA A 518 -46.03 15.02 7.88
C ALA A 518 -46.67 13.92 8.77
N MET A 519 -45.85 13.08 9.39
CA MET A 519 -46.15 12.31 10.59
C MET A 519 -44.98 12.42 11.58
N PRO A 520 -45.22 12.30 12.90
CA PRO A 520 -44.57 13.13 13.91
C PRO A 520 -43.48 12.41 14.71
N ALA A 521 -42.56 13.20 15.26
CA ALA A 521 -41.73 12.84 16.41
C ALA A 521 -42.45 13.18 17.72
N PRO A 522 -42.22 12.45 18.82
CA PRO A 522 -42.51 12.93 20.16
C PRO A 522 -41.30 13.67 20.75
N ALA A 523 -41.55 14.92 21.14
CA ALA A 523 -40.89 15.68 22.19
C ALA A 523 -41.11 14.98 23.56
N GLU A 524 -40.45 15.22 24.69
CA GLU A 524 -39.47 16.20 25.18
C GLU A 524 -39.13 15.73 26.61
N THR A 525 -37.93 15.98 27.12
CA THR A 525 -37.77 16.61 28.45
C THR A 525 -36.39 17.22 28.56
N ALA A 526 -36.37 18.54 28.77
CA ALA A 526 -35.21 19.34 29.12
C ALA A 526 -35.18 19.60 30.64
N SER A 527 -33.97 19.78 31.18
CA SER A 527 -33.67 20.67 32.32
C SER A 527 -32.16 20.99 32.28
N HIS A 528 -31.77 22.24 31.98
CA HIS A 528 -31.23 23.26 32.92
C HIS A 528 -29.98 22.79 33.70
N ALA A 529 -28.92 23.54 33.96
CA ALA A 529 -28.40 24.89 33.70
C ALA A 529 -26.90 24.79 34.15
N GLY A 530 -25.90 25.48 33.64
CA GLY A 530 -25.71 26.93 33.64
C GLY A 530 -24.28 27.24 34.11
N VAL A 531 -23.73 28.35 33.58
CA VAL A 531 -22.49 29.07 33.95
C VAL A 531 -21.16 28.38 33.62
#